data_AF-A0A9P6Y0L8-F1
#
_entry.id   AF-A0A9P6Y0L8-F1
#
_cell.length_a   1.000
_cell.length_b   1.000
_cell.length_c   1.000
_cell.angle_alpha   90.00
_cell.angle_beta   90.00
_cell.angle_gamma   90.00
#
_symmetry.space_group_name_H-M   'P 1'
#
loop_
_entity.id
_entity.type
_entity.pdbx_description
1 polymer ?
#
loop_
_entity_poly.entity_id
_entity_poly.type
_entity_poly.pdbx_seq_one_letter_code
_entity_poly.pdbx_strand_id
1 'polypeptide(L)'
;MQGGALLGFDRMRALSQQAWREQLGRVRVQGGNADDRAVFYSAVYHALLQPMTGNDADGRYRGYDDGIHRADGWTYYEYFSLWDTYRAQNQWLALTRPDVARDIGRTLLAIDEQGGWLPRWGYANFETNIMTGDPVTPFMVDLWRFGALKGRESQAWDALRRNAFGKGR
;
A
#
# COMPACT_ATOMS: atom_id res chain seq x y z
N MET A 1 16.81 6.53 15.56
CA MET A 1 18.21 6.95 15.80
C MET A 1 18.68 7.73 14.58
N GLN A 2 19.62 8.67 14.74
CA GLN A 2 20.33 9.28 13.62
C GLN A 2 21.83 9.09 13.89
N GLY A 3 22.52 8.36 13.00
CA GLY A 3 23.92 7.99 13.22
C GLY A 3 24.17 7.19 14.52
N GLY A 4 23.23 6.34 14.94
CA GLY A 4 23.35 5.53 16.16
C GLY A 4 22.97 6.23 17.47
N ALA A 5 22.65 7.53 17.44
CA ALA A 5 22.19 8.26 18.62
C ALA A 5 20.65 8.32 18.71
N LEU A 6 20.12 8.27 19.94
CA LEU A 6 18.70 8.50 20.21
C LEU A 6 18.32 9.96 19.93
N LEU A 7 17.15 10.16 19.35
CA LEU A 7 16.61 11.50 19.09
C LEU A 7 15.71 11.90 20.26
N GLY A 8 15.86 13.14 20.74
CA GLY A 8 14.91 13.72 21.68
C GLY A 8 13.52 13.89 21.08
N PHE A 9 12.50 13.96 21.93
CA PHE A 9 11.09 14.04 21.52
C PHE A 9 10.82 15.19 20.54
N ASP A 10 11.25 16.41 20.88
CA ASP A 10 11.00 17.59 20.03
C ASP A 10 11.67 17.48 18.67
N ARG A 11 12.86 16.86 18.61
CA ARG A 11 13.55 16.62 17.35
C ARG A 11 12.79 15.61 16.50
N MET A 12 12.32 14.51 17.10
CA MET A 12 11.51 13.52 16.40
C MET A 12 10.20 14.15 15.88
N ARG A 13 9.51 14.93 16.71
CA ARG A 13 8.29 15.66 16.33
C ARG A 13 8.52 16.57 15.13
N ALA A 14 9.61 17.35 15.14
CA ALA A 14 9.94 18.26 14.05
C ALA A 14 10.21 17.51 12.73
N LEU A 15 10.93 16.38 12.79
CA LEU A 15 11.19 15.52 11.64
C LEU A 15 9.91 14.91 11.09
N SER A 16 9.02 14.40 11.95
CA SER A 16 7.72 13.85 11.54
C SER A 16 6.83 14.92 10.90
N GLN A 17 6.79 16.13 11.45
CA GLN A 17 6.05 17.25 10.85
C GLN A 17 6.64 17.65 9.49
N GLN A 18 7.96 17.59 9.32
CA GLN A 18 8.58 17.84 8.03
C GLN A 18 8.19 16.78 7.02
N ALA A 19 8.27 15.49 7.37
CA ALA A 19 7.84 14.40 6.51
C ALA A 19 6.37 14.56 6.09
N TRP A 20 5.48 14.92 7.02
CA TRP A 20 4.08 15.20 6.70
C TRP A 20 3.91 16.40 5.76
N ARG A 21 4.65 17.50 5.96
CA ARG A 21 4.61 18.65 5.04
C ARG A 21 5.05 18.26 3.62
N GLU A 22 6.06 17.40 3.50
CA GLU A 22 6.51 16.90 2.20
C GLU A 22 5.44 16.04 1.53
N GLN A 23 4.77 15.14 2.26
CA GLN A 23 3.71 14.30 1.71
C GLN A 23 2.46 15.12 1.32
N LEU A 24 1.96 15.98 2.22
CA LEU A 24 0.79 16.83 1.95
C LEU A 24 1.10 17.85 0.84
N GLY A 25 2.34 18.31 0.74
CA GLY A 25 2.79 19.27 -0.27
C GLY A 25 2.87 18.72 -1.70
N ARG A 26 2.70 17.40 -1.91
CA ARG A 26 2.65 16.77 -3.24
C ARG A 26 1.45 17.24 -4.06
N VAL A 27 0.38 17.70 -3.40
CA VAL A 27 -0.80 18.26 -4.05
C VAL A 27 -1.05 19.67 -3.54
N ARG A 28 -1.12 20.62 -4.47
CA ARG A 28 -1.39 22.04 -4.17
C ARG A 28 -2.72 22.42 -4.77
N VAL A 29 -3.63 22.88 -3.92
CA VAL A 29 -4.94 23.39 -4.31
C VAL A 29 -4.95 24.91 -4.29
N GLN A 30 -5.64 25.53 -5.25
CA GLN A 30 -5.87 26.97 -5.31
C GLN A 30 -7.35 27.26 -5.11
N GLY A 31 -7.68 28.40 -4.48
CA GLY A 31 -9.04 28.74 -4.09
C GLY A 31 -9.46 28.13 -2.74
N GLY A 32 -10.78 28.16 -2.47
CA GLY A 32 -11.36 27.76 -1.19
C GLY A 32 -11.03 28.71 -0.03
N ASN A 33 -11.82 28.65 1.04
CA ASN A 33 -11.50 29.33 2.28
C ASN A 33 -10.52 28.48 3.13
N ALA A 34 -10.20 28.94 4.35
CA ALA A 34 -9.29 28.21 5.23
C ALA A 34 -9.84 26.83 5.66
N ASP A 35 -11.15 26.72 5.87
CA ASP A 35 -11.82 25.50 6.29
C ASP A 35 -11.86 24.46 5.16
N ASP A 36 -12.14 24.89 3.91
CA ASP A 36 -12.11 24.01 2.73
C ASP A 36 -10.72 23.36 2.57
N ARG A 37 -9.65 24.15 2.77
CA ARG A 37 -8.28 23.65 2.73
C ARG A 37 -7.98 22.71 3.88
N ALA A 38 -8.50 22.99 5.08
CA ALA A 38 -8.34 22.11 6.23
C ALA A 38 -9.01 20.75 5.99
N VAL A 39 -10.24 20.74 5.45
CA VAL A 39 -10.96 19.52 5.06
C VAL A 39 -10.16 18.74 4.02
N PHE A 40 -9.70 19.41 2.96
CA PHE A 40 -8.92 18.76 1.90
C PHE A 40 -7.65 18.09 2.44
N TYR A 41 -6.81 18.84 3.17
CA TYR A 41 -5.55 18.28 3.67
C TYR A 41 -5.73 17.24 4.78
N SER A 42 -6.84 17.32 5.54
CA SER A 42 -7.21 16.25 6.47
C SER A 42 -7.61 14.97 5.73
N ALA A 43 -8.34 15.08 4.63
CA ALA A 43 -8.68 13.92 3.78
C ALA A 43 -7.43 13.31 3.13
N VAL A 44 -6.50 14.14 2.64
CA VAL A 44 -5.20 13.67 2.12
C VAL A 44 -4.40 12.97 3.21
N TYR A 45 -4.35 13.52 4.43
CA TYR A 45 -3.72 12.86 5.57
C TYR A 45 -4.29 11.47 5.80
N HIS A 46 -5.62 11.33 5.89
CA HIS A 46 -6.27 10.03 6.09
C HIS A 46 -5.99 9.04 4.94
N ALA A 47 -6.00 9.50 3.69
CA ALA A 47 -5.72 8.66 2.52
C ALA A 47 -4.26 8.13 2.47
N LEU A 48 -3.35 8.71 3.26
CA LEU A 48 -1.94 8.33 3.30
C LEU A 48 -1.56 7.49 4.52
N LEU A 49 -2.50 7.18 5.42
CA LEU A 49 -2.23 6.37 6.62
C LEU A 49 -2.05 4.88 6.31
N GLN A 50 -2.68 4.38 5.25
CA GLN A 50 -2.66 2.96 4.86
C GLN A 50 -2.60 2.82 3.33
N PRO A 51 -2.03 1.72 2.78
CA PRO A 51 -1.40 0.59 3.47
C PRO A 51 -0.13 0.98 4.24
N MET A 52 0.20 0.26 5.31
CA MET A 52 1.35 0.55 6.18
C MET A 52 2.57 -0.30 5.82
N THR A 53 3.77 0.21 6.10
CA THR A 53 5.00 -0.60 5.96
C THR A 53 4.93 -1.81 6.88
N GLY A 54 5.12 -3.01 6.31
CA GLY A 54 5.10 -4.29 7.02
C GLY A 54 6.46 -4.95 7.19
N ASN A 55 7.52 -4.42 6.56
CA ASN A 55 8.89 -4.92 6.79
C ASN A 55 9.66 -4.13 7.84
N ASP A 56 10.54 -4.82 8.55
CA ASP A 56 11.50 -4.26 9.50
C ASP A 56 12.54 -3.38 8.79
N ALA A 57 13.30 -2.62 9.60
CA ALA A 57 14.37 -1.73 9.12
C ALA A 57 15.49 -2.47 8.36
N ASP A 58 15.63 -3.78 8.56
CA ASP A 58 16.57 -4.64 7.83
C ASP A 58 15.93 -5.37 6.63
N GLY A 59 14.70 -5.03 6.28
CA GLY A 59 13.95 -5.56 5.16
C GLY A 59 13.19 -6.87 5.46
N ARG A 60 13.36 -7.49 6.63
CA ARG A 60 12.63 -8.73 6.94
C ARG A 60 11.14 -8.48 7.17
N TYR A 61 10.29 -9.41 6.76
CA TYR A 61 8.85 -9.40 7.06
C TYR A 61 8.32 -10.82 7.22
N ARG A 62 7.19 -10.96 7.92
CA ARG A 62 6.45 -12.23 8.04
C ARG A 62 5.54 -12.39 6.83
N GLY A 63 5.71 -13.46 6.07
CA GLY A 63 4.88 -13.79 4.91
C GLY A 63 3.55 -14.44 5.27
N TYR A 64 2.70 -14.60 4.25
CA TYR A 64 1.40 -15.29 4.39
C TYR A 64 1.53 -16.81 4.57
N ASP A 65 2.75 -17.34 4.42
CA ASP A 65 3.15 -18.72 4.71
C ASP A 65 3.76 -18.90 6.11
N ASP A 66 3.64 -17.89 6.98
CA ASP A 66 4.32 -17.75 8.27
C ASP A 66 5.86 -17.75 8.21
N GLY A 67 6.44 -17.78 7.01
CA GLY A 67 7.87 -17.67 6.76
C GLY A 67 8.41 -16.26 7.02
N ILE A 68 9.72 -16.15 7.24
CA ILE A 68 10.41 -14.86 7.24
C ILE A 68 11.00 -14.63 5.85
N HIS A 69 10.53 -13.58 5.19
CA HIS A 69 10.96 -13.15 3.86
C HIS A 69 11.71 -11.82 3.94
N ARG A 70 12.23 -11.34 2.81
CA ARG A 70 12.98 -10.09 2.76
C ARG A 70 12.61 -9.20 1.58
N ALA A 71 12.38 -7.92 1.88
CA ALA A 71 12.06 -6.88 0.92
C ALA A 71 13.33 -6.11 0.48
N ASP A 72 14.15 -6.72 -0.38
CA ASP A 72 15.40 -6.09 -0.84
C ASP A 72 15.16 -5.06 -1.97
N GLY A 73 15.32 -3.77 -1.65
CA GLY A 73 15.17 -2.68 -2.61
C GLY A 73 13.73 -2.26 -2.92
N TRP A 74 12.78 -2.63 -2.04
CA TRP A 74 11.37 -2.25 -2.11
C TRP A 74 10.76 -2.30 -0.69
N THR A 75 9.56 -1.76 -0.53
CA THR A 75 8.82 -1.80 0.74
C THR A 75 7.68 -2.82 0.68
N TYR A 76 7.63 -3.75 1.63
CA TYR A 76 6.47 -4.62 1.81
C TYR A 76 5.39 -3.87 2.58
N TYR A 77 4.15 -3.98 2.12
CA TYR A 77 3.00 -3.30 2.73
C TYR A 77 2.02 -4.28 3.37
N GLU A 78 1.28 -3.81 4.38
CA GLU A 78 0.25 -4.58 5.08
C GLU A 78 -1.02 -3.72 5.25
N TYR A 79 -2.10 -4.36 5.70
CA TYR A 79 -3.42 -3.77 5.95
C TYR A 79 -4.13 -3.31 4.67
N PHE A 80 -4.71 -4.28 3.97
CA PHE A 80 -5.35 -4.11 2.68
C PHE A 80 -6.87 -4.23 2.79
N SER A 81 -7.58 -3.11 2.90
CA SER A 81 -9.06 -3.07 2.83
C SER A 81 -9.55 -3.01 1.38
N LEU A 82 -9.16 -3.98 0.55
CA LEU A 82 -9.23 -3.83 -0.91
C LEU A 82 -10.64 -3.54 -1.41
N TRP A 83 -11.65 -4.12 -0.77
CA TRP A 83 -13.06 -3.87 -1.11
C TRP A 83 -13.41 -2.38 -1.08
N ASP A 84 -12.88 -1.60 -0.15
CA ASP A 84 -13.10 -0.15 -0.09
C ASP A 84 -12.17 0.60 -1.04
N THR A 85 -10.89 0.25 -0.97
CA THR A 85 -9.81 1.10 -1.48
C THR A 85 -9.65 1.04 -3.00
N TYR A 86 -10.16 -0.02 -3.65
CA TYR A 86 -10.15 -0.09 -5.12
C TYR A 86 -10.98 1.02 -5.79
N ARG A 87 -11.91 1.67 -5.06
CA ARG A 87 -12.85 2.65 -5.65
C ARG A 87 -12.25 4.04 -5.88
N ALA A 88 -11.28 4.44 -5.07
CA ALA A 88 -10.71 5.80 -5.15
C ALA A 88 -9.29 5.91 -4.60
N GLN A 89 -9.00 5.30 -3.45
CA GLN A 89 -7.70 5.48 -2.78
C GLN A 89 -6.56 4.89 -3.62
N ASN A 90 -6.77 3.73 -4.23
CA ASN A 90 -5.75 3.08 -5.05
C ASN A 90 -5.28 3.96 -6.21
N GLN A 91 -6.24 4.55 -6.93
CA GLN A 91 -5.97 5.46 -8.04
C GLN A 91 -5.28 6.74 -7.55
N TRP A 92 -5.72 7.28 -6.40
CA TRP A 92 -5.07 8.43 -5.77
C TRP A 92 -3.60 8.16 -5.43
N LEU A 93 -3.31 7.01 -4.81
CA LEU A 93 -1.93 6.61 -4.48
C LEU A 93 -1.11 6.40 -5.76
N ALA A 94 -1.67 5.75 -6.78
CA ALA A 94 -0.97 5.53 -8.04
C ALA A 94 -0.60 6.84 -8.77
N LEU A 95 -1.46 7.87 -8.68
CA LEU A 95 -1.22 9.18 -9.26
C LEU A 95 -0.20 10.01 -8.47
N THR A 96 -0.29 10.00 -7.14
CA THR A 96 0.48 10.92 -6.28
C THR A 96 1.76 10.32 -5.70
N ARG A 97 1.82 8.98 -5.63
CA ARG A 97 2.90 8.18 -5.04
C ARG A 97 3.13 6.89 -5.88
N PRO A 98 3.56 7.02 -7.14
CA PRO A 98 3.72 5.88 -8.06
C PRO A 98 4.76 4.86 -7.57
N ASP A 99 5.76 5.29 -6.79
CA ASP A 99 6.72 4.44 -6.10
C ASP A 99 6.06 3.51 -5.07
N VAL A 100 5.16 4.07 -4.25
CA VAL A 100 4.37 3.31 -3.28
C VAL A 100 3.39 2.37 -3.99
N ALA A 101 2.73 2.83 -5.04
CA ALA A 101 1.80 1.99 -5.81
C ALA A 101 2.50 0.78 -6.46
N ARG A 102 3.72 0.97 -6.96
CA ARG A 102 4.56 -0.13 -7.48
C ARG A 102 4.87 -1.16 -6.38
N ASP A 103 5.26 -0.70 -5.20
CA ASP A 103 5.62 -1.57 -4.09
C ASP A 103 4.39 -2.27 -3.48
N ILE A 104 3.22 -1.62 -3.47
CA ILE A 104 1.93 -2.25 -3.17
C ILE A 104 1.61 -3.36 -4.17
N GLY A 105 1.76 -3.10 -5.47
CA GLY A 105 1.56 -4.12 -6.51
C GLY A 105 2.48 -5.32 -6.33
N ARG A 106 3.76 -5.08 -6.02
CA ARG A 106 4.73 -6.14 -5.70
C ARG A 106 4.36 -6.91 -4.43
N THR A 107 3.84 -6.21 -3.42
CA THR A 107 3.36 -6.83 -2.17
C THR A 107 2.24 -7.81 -2.44
N LEU A 108 1.21 -7.42 -3.20
CA LEU A 108 0.08 -8.30 -3.52
C LEU A 108 0.54 -9.56 -4.27
N LEU A 109 1.51 -9.43 -5.18
CA LEU A 109 2.09 -10.58 -5.88
C LEU A 109 2.92 -11.49 -4.96
N ALA A 110 3.65 -10.92 -3.99
CA ALA A 110 4.34 -11.71 -2.97
C ALA A 110 3.34 -12.47 -2.08
N ILE A 111 2.18 -11.87 -1.77
CA ILE A 111 1.10 -12.56 -1.05
C ILE A 111 0.55 -13.73 -1.86
N ASP A 112 0.34 -13.59 -3.17
CA ASP A 112 -0.05 -14.71 -4.04
C ASP A 112 1.01 -15.83 -4.06
N GLU A 113 2.30 -15.48 -4.17
CA GLU A 113 3.39 -16.45 -4.18
C GLU A 113 3.46 -17.26 -2.86
N GLN A 114 3.25 -16.60 -1.73
CA GLN A 114 3.42 -17.17 -0.39
C GLN A 114 2.14 -17.85 0.12
N GLY A 115 1.01 -17.17 0.02
CA GLY A 115 -0.31 -17.65 0.49
C GLY A 115 -1.09 -18.46 -0.55
N GLY A 116 -0.68 -18.42 -1.82
CA GLY A 116 -1.31 -19.14 -2.93
C GLY A 116 -2.52 -18.45 -3.55
N TRP A 117 -2.95 -17.31 -2.99
CA TRP A 117 -4.11 -16.52 -3.42
C TRP A 117 -3.88 -15.04 -3.10
N LEU A 118 -4.44 -14.15 -3.92
CA LEU A 118 -4.45 -12.71 -3.61
C LEU A 118 -5.47 -12.39 -2.49
N PRO A 119 -5.17 -11.42 -1.61
CA PRO A 119 -6.04 -11.11 -0.49
C PRO A 119 -7.32 -10.38 -0.94
N ARG A 120 -8.42 -10.53 -0.18
CA ARG A 120 -9.61 -9.67 -0.28
C ARG A 120 -9.54 -8.57 0.78
N TRP A 121 -9.23 -8.98 2.00
CA TRP A 121 -9.08 -8.12 3.15
C TRP A 121 -7.92 -8.65 3.98
N GLY A 122 -6.72 -8.14 3.71
CA GLY A 122 -5.48 -8.57 4.34
C GLY A 122 -5.22 -7.81 5.64
N TYR A 123 -5.01 -8.53 6.74
CA TYR A 123 -4.64 -7.98 8.05
C TYR A 123 -3.29 -8.55 8.49
N ALA A 124 -2.26 -7.70 8.57
CA ALA A 124 -0.87 -8.15 8.75
C ALA A 124 -0.52 -9.26 7.73
N ASN A 125 -0.11 -10.44 8.20
CA ASN A 125 0.30 -11.57 7.37
C ASN A 125 -0.81 -12.62 7.12
N PHE A 126 -2.09 -12.27 7.28
CA PHE A 126 -3.19 -13.21 7.03
C PHE A 126 -4.39 -12.58 6.30
N GLU A 127 -5.20 -13.45 5.68
CA GLU A 127 -6.45 -13.07 5.01
C GLU A 127 -7.64 -13.23 5.96
N THR A 128 -8.47 -12.19 6.06
CA THR A 128 -9.66 -12.19 6.94
C THR A 128 -10.94 -12.65 6.23
N ASN A 129 -10.94 -12.68 4.89
CA ASN A 129 -12.09 -12.90 4.01
C ASN A 129 -13.25 -11.91 4.17
N ILE A 130 -13.03 -10.76 4.82
CA ILE A 130 -14.06 -9.74 5.06
C ILE A 130 -14.49 -9.07 3.74
N MET A 131 -15.78 -8.69 3.67
CA MET A 131 -16.48 -8.18 2.49
C MET A 131 -16.68 -9.23 1.37
N THR A 132 -17.15 -8.79 0.21
CA THR A 132 -17.63 -9.66 -0.88
C THR A 132 -16.88 -9.44 -2.19
N GLY A 133 -17.05 -10.39 -3.12
CA GLY A 133 -16.46 -10.32 -4.46
C GLY A 133 -14.95 -10.52 -4.48
N ASP A 134 -14.34 -10.09 -5.59
CA ASP A 134 -12.91 -10.19 -5.86
C ASP A 134 -12.31 -8.79 -6.10
N PRO A 135 -12.25 -7.93 -5.06
CA PRO A 135 -11.87 -6.53 -5.20
C PRO A 135 -10.40 -6.33 -5.57
N VAL A 136 -9.56 -7.35 -5.38
CA VAL A 136 -8.16 -7.30 -5.84
C VAL A 136 -8.04 -7.26 -7.35
N THR A 137 -9.02 -7.81 -8.10
CA THR A 137 -9.04 -7.72 -9.57
C THR A 137 -9.09 -6.28 -10.07
N PRO A 138 -10.13 -5.47 -9.77
CA PRO A 138 -10.14 -4.06 -10.20
C PRO A 138 -8.98 -3.26 -9.59
N PHE A 139 -8.56 -3.58 -8.36
CA PHE A 139 -7.40 -2.95 -7.72
C PHE A 139 -6.09 -3.14 -8.52
N MET A 140 -5.78 -4.38 -8.92
CA MET A 140 -4.59 -4.71 -9.72
C MET A 140 -4.69 -4.17 -11.15
N VAL A 141 -5.90 -4.14 -11.74
CA VAL A 141 -6.12 -3.52 -13.05
C VAL A 141 -5.82 -2.03 -13.02
N ASP A 142 -6.19 -1.31 -11.96
CA ASP A 142 -5.83 0.09 -11.82
C ASP A 142 -4.32 0.28 -11.68
N LEU A 143 -3.65 -0.52 -10.85
CA LEU A 143 -2.19 -0.48 -10.74
C LEU A 143 -1.50 -0.74 -12.09
N TRP A 144 -2.00 -1.69 -12.89
CA TRP A 144 -1.52 -1.91 -14.25
C TRP A 144 -1.72 -0.67 -15.13
N ARG A 145 -2.91 -0.06 -15.13
CA ARG A 145 -3.22 1.14 -15.93
C ARG A 145 -2.32 2.33 -15.59
N PHE A 146 -1.95 2.49 -14.32
CA PHE A 146 -1.02 3.54 -13.88
C PHE A 146 0.46 3.15 -14.00
N GLY A 147 0.77 1.95 -14.53
CA GLY A 147 2.14 1.49 -14.77
C GLY A 147 2.87 0.94 -13.54
N ALA A 148 2.18 0.78 -12.41
CA ALA A 148 2.75 0.25 -11.17
C ALA A 148 3.12 -1.25 -11.27
N LEU A 149 2.54 -1.98 -12.24
CA LEU A 149 2.86 -3.39 -12.49
C LEU A 149 3.85 -3.61 -13.65
N LYS A 150 4.58 -2.58 -14.07
CA LYS A 150 5.52 -2.67 -15.19
C LYS A 150 6.55 -3.78 -14.98
N GLY A 151 6.61 -4.73 -15.92
CA GLY A 151 7.49 -5.90 -15.86
C GLY A 151 6.96 -7.07 -15.01
N ARG A 152 5.73 -6.98 -14.50
CA ARG A 152 5.05 -8.00 -13.69
C ARG A 152 3.67 -8.35 -14.22
N GLU A 153 3.34 -7.92 -15.43
CA GLU A 153 2.00 -8.04 -16.01
C GLU A 153 1.58 -9.51 -16.18
N SER A 154 2.49 -10.37 -16.65
CA SER A 154 2.20 -11.81 -16.77
C SER A 154 1.92 -12.44 -15.41
N GLN A 155 2.74 -12.12 -14.40
CA GLN A 155 2.58 -12.63 -13.05
C GLN A 155 1.23 -12.20 -12.46
N ALA A 156 0.87 -10.92 -12.61
CA ALA A 156 -0.41 -10.39 -12.19
C ALA A 156 -1.58 -11.06 -12.90
N TRP A 157 -1.48 -11.25 -14.22
CA TRP A 157 -2.52 -11.94 -14.98
C TRP A 157 -2.75 -13.38 -14.49
N ASP A 158 -1.68 -14.14 -14.26
CA ASP A 158 -1.76 -15.51 -13.79
C ASP A 158 -2.37 -15.61 -12.38
N ALA A 159 -2.01 -14.69 -11.48
CA ALA A 159 -2.60 -14.58 -10.14
C ALA A 159 -4.09 -14.26 -10.21
N LEU A 160 -4.49 -13.23 -10.98
CA LEU A 160 -5.90 -12.83 -11.14
C LEU A 160 -6.75 -13.95 -11.76
N ARG A 161 -6.23 -14.62 -12.80
CA ARG A 161 -6.93 -15.74 -13.44
C ARG A 161 -7.12 -16.90 -12.47
N ARG A 162 -6.12 -17.20 -11.64
CA ARG A 162 -6.21 -18.24 -10.61
C ARG A 162 -7.24 -17.89 -9.53
N ASN A 163 -7.27 -16.65 -9.06
CA ASN A 163 -8.30 -16.19 -8.13
C ASN A 163 -9.73 -16.31 -8.70
N ALA A 164 -9.91 -16.00 -9.99
CA ALA A 164 -11.23 -16.00 -10.61
C ALA A 164 -11.75 -17.40 -10.98
N PHE A 165 -10.87 -18.33 -11.37
CA PHE A 165 -11.26 -19.64 -11.95
C PHE A 165 -10.67 -20.85 -11.23
N GLY A 166 -9.73 -20.64 -10.31
CA GLY A 166 -9.14 -21.71 -9.52
C GLY A 166 -10.19 -22.35 -8.62
N LYS A 167 -10.15 -23.67 -8.50
CA LYS A 167 -10.90 -24.35 -7.44
C LYS A 167 -10.20 -24.03 -6.12
N GLY A 168 -10.93 -23.48 -5.15
CA GLY A 168 -10.43 -23.26 -3.79
C GLY A 168 -9.80 -24.54 -3.25
N ARG A 169 -8.74 -24.41 -2.46
CA ARG A 169 -8.22 -25.54 -1.68
C ARG A 169 -9.22 -25.93 -0.59
#